data_AF-A0A0G1XIT9-F1
#
_entry.id   AF-A0A0G1XIT9-F1
#
_cell.length_a   1.000
_cell.length_b   1.000
_cell.length_c   1.000
_cell.angle_alpha   90.00
_cell.angle_beta   90.00
_cell.angle_gamma   90.00
#
_symmetry.space_group_name_H-M   'P 1'
#
loop_
_entity.id
_entity.type
_entity.pdbx_description
1 polymer ?
#
loop_
_entity_poly.entity_id
_entity_poly.type
_entity_poly.pdbx_seq_one_letter_code
_entity_poly.pdbx_strand_id
1 'polypeptide(L)'
;MHMATSKQRRGFASMDAEKQKKIASLGGRAAHERGTAHEFTSEEARRAGQKGGEAVSRDRSYMAEIGRRGGKSVSQNREHMARIGKKGGERRPSEA
;
A
#
# COMPACT_ATOMS: atom_id res chain seq x y z
N MET A 1 0.02 -14.22 54.85
CA MET A 1 -0.87 -13.57 53.87
C MET A 1 -0.09 -13.29 52.61
N HIS A 2 -0.37 -13.97 51.48
CA HIS A 2 0.24 -13.63 50.19
C HIS A 2 -0.77 -12.82 49.37
N MET A 3 -0.48 -11.54 49.13
CA MET A 3 -1.27 -10.71 48.23
C MET A 3 -0.98 -11.11 46.78
N ALA A 4 -2.03 -11.48 46.04
CA ALA A 4 -1.95 -11.75 44.61
C ALA A 4 -1.60 -10.46 43.87
N THR A 5 -0.43 -10.42 43.22
CA THR A 5 -0.02 -9.28 42.39
C THR A 5 -0.77 -9.33 41.06
N SER A 6 -1.59 -8.31 40.79
CA SER A 6 -2.30 -8.19 39.52
C SER A 6 -1.29 -8.14 38.36
N LYS A 7 -1.38 -9.08 37.43
CA LYS A 7 -0.48 -9.19 36.27
C LYS A 7 -0.73 -7.99 35.34
N GLN A 8 0.13 -6.98 35.43
CA GLN A 8 0.14 -5.82 34.53
C GLN A 8 0.20 -6.29 33.06
N ARG A 9 -0.60 -5.67 32.18
CA ARG A 9 -0.55 -5.95 30.73
C ARG A 9 0.81 -5.50 30.19
N ARG A 10 1.57 -6.43 29.63
CA ARG A 10 2.94 -6.22 29.14
C ARG A 10 3.04 -6.72 27.71
N GLY A 11 4.05 -6.21 27.00
CA GLY A 11 4.42 -6.67 25.67
C GLY A 11 3.91 -5.77 24.55
N PHE A 12 4.21 -6.19 23.33
CA PHE A 12 4.01 -5.38 22.12
C PHE A 12 2.57 -4.91 21.91
N ALA A 13 1.60 -5.80 22.17
CA ALA A 13 0.18 -5.48 22.04
C ALA A 13 -0.37 -4.57 23.14
N SER A 14 0.38 -4.35 24.22
CA SER A 14 0.01 -3.44 25.33
C SER A 14 0.63 -2.05 25.18
N MET A 15 1.40 -1.81 24.11
CA MET A 15 2.00 -0.50 23.82
C MET A 15 0.99 0.45 23.20
N ASP A 16 1.33 1.74 23.22
CA ASP A 16 0.67 2.76 22.39
C ASP A 16 0.75 2.40 20.89
N ALA A 17 -0.29 2.78 20.13
CA ALA A 17 -0.44 2.43 18.72
C ALA A 17 0.66 3.02 17.83
N GLU A 18 1.09 4.26 18.08
CA GLU A 18 2.17 4.89 17.31
C GLU A 18 3.51 4.20 17.61
N LYS A 19 3.75 3.87 18.88
CA LYS A 19 4.93 3.09 19.27
C LYS A 19 4.93 1.70 18.66
N GLN A 20 3.78 1.02 18.65
CA GLN A 20 3.60 -0.30 18.05
C GLN A 20 3.91 -0.25 16.55
N LYS A 21 3.32 0.71 15.83
CA LYS A 21 3.54 0.92 14.40
C LYS A 21 5.01 1.20 14.08
N LYS A 22 5.66 2.06 14.86
CA LYS A 22 7.08 2.38 14.67
C LYS A 22 7.97 1.15 14.83
N ILE A 23 7.74 0.36 15.86
CA ILE A 23 8.50 -0.87 16.11
C ILE A 23 8.20 -1.93 15.03
N ALA A 24 6.95 -2.10 14.60
CA ALA A 24 6.61 -3.00 13.49
C ALA A 24 7.32 -2.60 12.19
N SER A 25 7.34 -1.30 11.87
CA SER A 25 8.05 -0.76 10.71
C SER A 25 9.56 -0.96 10.80
N LEU A 26 10.16 -0.79 11.99
CA LEU A 26 11.57 -1.07 12.22
C LEU A 26 11.90 -2.57 12.06
N GLY A 27 11.04 -3.45 12.59
CA GLY A 27 11.21 -4.90 12.47
C GLY A 27 11.16 -5.37 11.02
N GLY A 28 10.21 -4.85 10.23
CA GLY A 28 10.11 -5.16 8.81
C GLY A 28 11.36 -4.74 8.02
N ARG A 29 11.84 -3.50 8.25
CA ARG A 29 13.08 -3.02 7.61
C ARG A 29 14.29 -3.84 8.00
N ALA A 30 14.45 -4.14 9.29
CA ALA A 30 15.55 -4.96 9.77
C ALA A 30 15.53 -6.37 9.18
N ALA A 31 14.36 -6.96 8.95
CA ALA A 31 14.24 -8.28 8.31
C ALA A 31 14.69 -8.27 6.84
N HIS A 32 14.32 -7.22 6.09
CA HIS A 32 14.81 -7.02 4.73
C HIS A 32 16.32 -6.74 4.70
N GLU A 33 16.81 -5.84 5.55
CA GLU A 33 18.25 -5.54 5.68
C GLU A 33 19.08 -6.77 6.05
N ARG A 34 18.54 -7.67 6.87
CA ARG A 34 19.20 -8.93 7.29
C ARG A 34 19.00 -10.09 6.31
N GLY A 35 18.23 -9.91 5.23
CA GLY A 35 17.92 -10.96 4.27
C GLY A 35 17.08 -12.11 4.84
N THR A 36 16.40 -11.90 5.97
CA THR A 36 15.48 -12.89 6.56
C THR A 36 14.05 -12.72 6.05
N ALA A 37 13.74 -11.56 5.47
CA ALA A 37 12.48 -11.34 4.77
C ALA A 37 12.49 -12.01 3.38
N HIS A 38 11.29 -12.34 2.90
CA HIS A 38 11.12 -12.78 1.52
C HIS A 38 11.26 -11.59 0.56
N GLU A 39 12.18 -11.71 -0.39
CA GLU A 39 12.36 -10.76 -1.48
C GLU A 39 11.57 -11.23 -2.70
N PHE A 40 10.69 -10.38 -3.20
CA PHE A 40 9.91 -10.68 -4.39
C PHE A 40 10.73 -10.37 -5.62
N THR A 41 10.81 -11.33 -6.54
CA THR A 41 11.22 -11.06 -7.91
C THR A 41 10.18 -10.18 -8.61
N SER A 42 10.59 -9.46 -9.66
CA SER A 42 9.68 -8.67 -10.49
C SER A 42 8.54 -9.52 -11.07
N GLU A 43 8.80 -10.78 -11.38
CA GLU A 43 7.78 -11.71 -11.89
C GLU A 43 6.77 -12.09 -10.81
N GLU A 44 7.22 -12.41 -9.60
CA GLU A 44 6.34 -12.71 -8.46
C GLU A 44 5.48 -11.51 -8.08
N ALA A 45 6.09 -10.32 -8.02
CA ALA A 45 5.36 -9.09 -7.75
C ALA A 45 4.27 -8.84 -8.81
N ARG A 46 4.58 -9.10 -10.09
CA ARG A 46 3.62 -9.00 -11.20
C ARG A 46 2.49 -10.02 -11.06
N ARG A 47 2.79 -11.29 -10.79
CA ARG A 47 1.79 -12.36 -10.61
C ARG A 47 0.89 -12.08 -9.41
N ALA A 48 1.44 -11.63 -8.30
CA ALA A 48 0.68 -11.23 -7.12
C ALA A 48 -0.22 -10.03 -7.42
N GLY A 49 0.29 -9.02 -8.11
CA GLY A 49 -0.48 -7.86 -8.56
C GLY A 49 -1.62 -8.23 -9.50
N GLN A 50 -1.37 -9.11 -10.47
CA GLN A 50 -2.38 -9.64 -11.38
C GLN A 50 -3.48 -10.36 -10.61
N LYS A 51 -3.13 -11.30 -9.73
CA LYS A 51 -4.10 -12.06 -8.91
C LYS A 51 -4.95 -11.13 -8.05
N GLY A 52 -4.34 -10.12 -7.43
CA GLY A 52 -5.07 -9.10 -6.67
C GLY A 52 -6.01 -8.30 -7.55
N GLY A 53 -5.55 -7.86 -8.72
CA GLY A 53 -6.34 -7.14 -9.72
C GLY A 53 -7.53 -7.95 -10.23
N GLU A 54 -7.34 -9.23 -10.53
CA GLU A 54 -8.40 -10.16 -10.94
C GLU A 54 -9.45 -10.36 -9.85
N ALA A 55 -9.03 -10.37 -8.58
CA ALA A 55 -9.95 -10.50 -7.45
C ALA A 55 -10.84 -9.26 -7.30
N VAL A 56 -10.25 -8.06 -7.37
CA VAL A 56 -10.99 -6.80 -7.14
C VAL A 56 -11.77 -6.33 -8.37
N SER A 57 -11.30 -6.61 -9.58
CA SER A 57 -11.91 -6.11 -10.84
C SER A 57 -13.29 -6.69 -11.13
N ARG A 58 -13.67 -7.79 -10.44
CA ARG A 58 -15.01 -8.38 -10.52
C ARG A 58 -16.10 -7.43 -10.00
N ASP A 59 -15.76 -6.54 -9.06
CA ASP A 59 -16.67 -5.53 -8.55
C ASP A 59 -16.50 -4.21 -9.31
N ARG A 60 -17.35 -3.99 -10.32
CA ARG A 60 -17.34 -2.77 -11.12
C ARG A 60 -17.69 -1.52 -10.30
N SER A 61 -18.54 -1.65 -9.29
CA SER A 61 -18.98 -0.50 -8.48
C SER A 61 -17.83 0.02 -7.62
N TYR A 62 -17.10 -0.89 -7.00
CA TYR A 62 -15.89 -0.62 -6.24
C TYR A 62 -14.77 -0.07 -7.12
N MET A 63 -14.54 -0.65 -8.31
CA MET A 63 -13.57 -0.14 -9.28
C MET A 63 -13.88 1.30 -9.71
N ALA A 64 -15.15 1.60 -9.97
CA ALA A 64 -15.58 2.96 -10.31
C ALA A 64 -15.35 3.94 -9.15
N GLU A 65 -15.57 3.51 -7.90
CA GLU A 65 -15.29 4.34 -6.73
C GLU A 65 -13.81 4.65 -6.57
N ILE A 66 -12.94 3.65 -6.68
CA ILE A 66 -11.48 3.83 -6.64
C ILE A 66 -11.04 4.78 -7.75
N GLY A 67 -11.53 4.58 -8.98
CA GLY A 67 -11.22 5.44 -10.12
C GLY A 67 -11.63 6.90 -9.86
N ARG A 68 -12.85 7.13 -9.34
CA ARG A 68 -13.31 8.47 -8.95
C ARG A 68 -12.44 9.08 -7.85
N ARG A 69 -12.07 8.30 -6.83
CA ARG A 69 -11.22 8.77 -5.72
C ARG A 69 -9.83 9.16 -6.23
N GLY A 70 -9.22 8.32 -7.06
CA GLY A 70 -7.94 8.63 -7.71
C GLY A 70 -8.03 9.88 -8.58
N GLY A 71 -9.07 10.00 -9.41
CA GLY A 71 -9.32 11.18 -10.23
C GLY A 71 -9.42 12.46 -9.39
N LYS A 72 -10.18 12.44 -8.29
CA LYS A 72 -10.29 13.58 -7.36
C LYS A 72 -8.92 13.99 -6.80
N SER A 73 -8.12 13.03 -6.34
CA SER A 73 -6.78 13.30 -5.77
C SER A 73 -5.84 14.00 -6.75
N VAL A 74 -5.86 13.61 -8.03
CA VAL A 74 -4.96 14.21 -9.02
C VAL A 74 -5.56 15.50 -9.62
N SER A 75 -6.89 15.60 -9.74
CA SER A 75 -7.58 16.71 -10.42
C SER A 75 -7.37 18.09 -9.79
N GLN A 76 -6.92 18.14 -8.53
CA GLN A 76 -6.68 19.39 -7.82
C GLN A 76 -5.52 20.22 -8.39
N ASN A 77 -4.64 19.63 -9.21
CA ASN A 77 -3.51 20.32 -9.82
C ASN A 77 -3.67 20.37 -11.35
N ARG A 78 -4.12 21.54 -11.86
CA ARG A 78 -4.37 21.79 -13.29
C ARG A 78 -3.11 21.67 -14.14
N GLU A 79 -1.95 22.11 -13.65
CA GLU A 79 -0.68 21.98 -14.38
C GLU A 79 -0.23 20.53 -14.47
N HIS A 80 -0.42 19.76 -13.40
CA HIS A 80 -0.17 18.33 -13.40
C HIS A 80 -1.09 17.61 -14.40
N MET A 81 -2.39 17.96 -14.41
CA MET A 81 -3.37 17.45 -15.38
C MET A 81 -2.98 17.73 -16.83
N ALA A 82 -2.53 18.96 -17.13
CA ALA A 82 -2.08 19.33 -18.47
C ALA A 82 -0.84 18.51 -18.90
N ARG A 83 0.12 18.33 -17.98
CA ARG A 83 1.35 17.55 -18.24
C ARG A 83 1.07 16.07 -18.51
N ILE A 84 0.19 15.45 -17.73
CA ILE A 84 -0.19 14.04 -17.96
C ILE A 84 -1.00 13.88 -19.24
N GLY A 85 -1.87 14.85 -19.59
CA GLY A 85 -2.63 14.87 -20.82
C GLY A 85 -1.73 14.95 -22.05
N LYS A 86 -0.76 15.87 -22.05
CA LYS A 86 0.25 16.00 -23.12
C LYS A 86 1.05 14.70 -23.30
N LYS A 87 1.61 14.15 -22.22
CA LYS A 87 2.35 12.88 -22.23
C LYS A 87 1.50 11.66 -22.60
N GLY A 88 0.19 11.73 -22.36
CA GLY A 88 -0.78 10.71 -22.77
C GLY A 88 -1.10 10.78 -24.26
N GLY A 89 -1.21 12.00 -24.81
CA GLY A 89 -1.41 12.24 -26.23
C GLY A 89 -0.21 11.82 -27.08
N GLU A 90 1.00 12.15 -26.65
CA GLU A 90 2.25 11.80 -27.35
C GLU A 90 2.51 10.28 -27.46
N ARG A 91 1.94 9.47 -26.54
CA ARG A 91 2.07 8.00 -26.55
C ARG A 91 1.11 7.29 -27.50
N ARG A 92 0.15 8.01 -28.08
CA ARG A 92 -0.63 7.51 -29.21
C ARG A 92 0.06 8.02 -30.47
N PRO A 93 0.92 7.23 -31.15
CA PRO A 93 1.33 7.62 -32.48
C PRO A 93 0.04 7.81 -33.28
N SER A 94 -0.10 8.97 -33.90
CA SER A 94 -1.15 9.23 -34.89
C SER A 94 -0.79 8.41 -36.13
N GLU A 95 -1.03 7.11 -36.09
CA GLU A 95 -1.07 6.27 -37.27
C GLU A 95 -2.52 6.30 -37.79
N ALA A 96 -2.70 7.11 -38.83
CA ALA A 96 -3.76 6.98 -39.82
C ALA A 96 -3.16 6.29 -41.04
#